data_AF-A0A957BRQ8-F1
#
_entry.id   AF-A0A957BRQ8-F1
#
_cell.length_a   1.000
_cell.length_b   1.000
_cell.length_c   1.000
_cell.angle_alpha   90.00
_cell.angle_beta   90.00
_cell.angle_gamma   90.00
#
_symmetry.space_group_name_H-M   'P 1'
#
loop_
_entity.id
_entity.type
_entity.pdbx_description
1 polymer ?
#
loop_
_entity_poly.entity_id
_entity_poly.type
_entity_poly.pdbx_seq_one_letter_code
_entity_poly.pdbx_strand_id
1 'polypeptide(L)'
;SFFEVKHKNNKKRTVKSRLPLEQWVETPSEKISEFVDAYTPVQMDNLEPKLWNDYLRLTLVGIAQPERVTIDLALSFGRDQTKIRIPTVAIAEVKQARLSQSSPFIRAMRRQGIRSVAFSKYCAGVYMLYDNVKTNNFKPVMRLVEKLSAGEVHRAITA
;
A
#
# COMPACT_ATOMS: atom_id res chain seq x y z
N SER A 1 -10.12 -14.61 -6.52
CA SER A 1 -9.71 -13.25 -6.09
C SER A 1 -10.09 -13.07 -4.61
N PHE A 2 -9.92 -11.88 -4.02
CA PHE A 2 -10.33 -11.62 -2.63
C PHE A 2 -11.03 -10.26 -2.51
N PHE A 3 -12.05 -10.18 -1.66
CA PHE A 3 -12.53 -8.94 -1.07
C PHE A 3 -11.79 -8.73 0.26
N GLU A 4 -11.26 -7.53 0.52
CA GLU A 4 -10.38 -7.30 1.66
C GLU A 4 -10.77 -6.05 2.45
N VAL A 5 -10.87 -6.17 3.78
CA VAL A 5 -11.05 -5.04 4.69
C VAL A 5 -9.79 -4.86 5.53
N LYS A 6 -9.26 -3.63 5.56
CA LYS A 6 -8.13 -3.25 6.42
C LYS A 6 -8.62 -2.25 7.46
N HIS A 7 -8.77 -2.69 8.70
CA HIS A 7 -9.19 -1.85 9.81
C HIS A 7 -8.02 -1.58 10.76
N LYS A 8 -7.81 -0.31 11.13
CA LYS A 8 -6.81 0.09 12.12
C LYS A 8 -7.50 0.29 13.46
N ASN A 9 -7.14 -0.52 14.45
CA ASN A 9 -7.75 -0.45 15.77
C ASN A 9 -7.19 0.69 16.64
N ASN A 10 -7.82 0.92 17.78
CA ASN A 10 -7.42 1.92 18.79
C ASN A 10 -6.00 1.69 19.36
N LYS A 11 -5.44 0.48 19.26
CA LYS A 11 -4.04 0.15 19.58
C LYS A 11 -3.07 0.41 18.42
N LYS A 12 -3.50 1.16 17.40
CA LYS A 12 -2.73 1.51 16.18
C LYS A 12 -2.28 0.29 15.36
N ARG A 13 -2.87 -0.88 15.57
CA ARG A 13 -2.61 -2.10 14.80
C ARG A 13 -3.59 -2.20 13.64
N THR A 14 -3.08 -2.45 12.44
CA THR A 14 -3.90 -2.75 11.27
C THR A 14 -4.17 -4.25 11.20
N VAL A 15 -5.45 -4.62 11.15
CA VAL A 15 -5.93 -5.98 10.93
C VAL A 15 -6.46 -6.07 9.50
N LYS A 16 -6.07 -7.12 8.78
CA LYS A 16 -6.52 -7.39 7.41
C LYS A 16 -7.37 -8.65 7.42
N SER A 17 -8.64 -8.49 7.08
CA SER A 17 -9.58 -9.58 6.87
C SER A 17 -9.78 -9.77 5.37
N ARG A 18 -9.99 -11.01 4.92
CA ARG A 18 -10.22 -11.32 3.50
C ARG A 18 -11.33 -12.35 3.32
N LEU A 19 -12.17 -12.14 2.32
CA LEU A 19 -13.18 -13.07 1.85
C LEU A 19 -12.76 -13.58 0.46
N PRO A 20 -12.55 -14.89 0.26
CA PRO A 20 -12.32 -15.45 -1.06
C PRO A 20 -13.52 -15.19 -1.98
N LEU A 21 -13.23 -14.78 -3.21
CA LEU A 21 -14.22 -14.61 -4.27
C LEU A 21 -13.83 -15.49 -5.46
N GLU A 22 -14.81 -16.17 -6.04
CA GLU A 22 -14.62 -16.96 -7.26
C GLU A 22 -14.35 -16.05 -8.46
N GLN A 23 -15.13 -14.97 -8.59
CA GLN A 23 -14.99 -13.95 -9.61
C GLN A 23 -15.16 -12.55 -9.01
N TRP A 24 -14.71 -11.53 -9.74
CA TRP A 24 -14.97 -10.15 -9.36
C TRP A 24 -16.45 -9.82 -9.54
N VAL A 25 -17.00 -8.99 -8.65
CA VAL A 25 -18.40 -8.60 -8.65
C VAL A 25 -18.49 -7.08 -8.56
N GLU A 26 -19.32 -6.48 -9.41
CA GLU A 26 -19.63 -5.04 -9.36
C GLU A 26 -20.60 -4.73 -8.22
N THR A 27 -21.63 -5.56 -8.09
CA THR A 27 -22.64 -5.44 -7.05
C THR A 27 -22.29 -6.33 -5.86
N PRO A 28 -22.25 -5.79 -4.64
CA PRO A 28 -22.00 -6.58 -3.44
C PRO A 28 -23.11 -7.60 -3.23
N SER A 29 -22.76 -8.85 -2.96
CA SER A 29 -23.73 -9.84 -2.47
C SER A 29 -23.99 -9.65 -0.98
N GLU A 30 -25.07 -10.23 -0.46
CA GLU A 30 -25.37 -10.25 0.99
C GLU A 30 -24.18 -10.73 1.82
N LYS A 31 -23.49 -11.78 1.35
CA LYS A 31 -22.26 -12.30 1.98
C LYS A 31 -21.13 -11.27 2.06
N ILE A 32 -21.00 -10.38 1.08
CA ILE A 32 -20.00 -9.30 1.11
C ILE A 32 -20.44 -8.23 2.10
N SER A 33 -21.72 -7.87 2.12
CA SER A 33 -22.27 -6.91 3.08
C SER A 33 -22.08 -7.38 4.53
N GLU A 34 -22.45 -8.63 4.84
CA GLU A 34 -22.22 -9.25 6.15
C GLU A 34 -20.73 -9.26 6.53
N PHE A 35 -19.85 -9.54 5.56
CA PHE A 35 -18.41 -9.52 5.78
C PHE A 35 -17.90 -8.10 6.10
N VAL A 36 -18.42 -7.07 5.43
CA VAL A 36 -18.05 -5.67 5.71
C VAL A 36 -18.52 -5.27 7.10
N ASP A 37 -19.77 -5.52 7.44
CA ASP A 37 -20.37 -5.18 8.74
C ASP A 37 -19.63 -5.86 9.91
N ALA A 38 -19.11 -7.07 9.70
CA ALA A 38 -18.33 -7.79 10.70
C ALA A 38 -16.96 -7.15 11.03
N TYR A 39 -16.39 -6.34 10.12
CA TYR A 39 -15.02 -5.82 10.24
C TYR A 39 -14.89 -4.29 10.21
N THR A 40 -15.97 -3.56 9.94
CA THR A 40 -15.99 -2.09 9.94
C THR A 40 -17.37 -1.56 10.34
N PRO A 41 -17.46 -0.38 10.99
CA PRO A 41 -18.75 0.28 11.26
C PRO A 41 -19.36 0.96 10.02
N VAL A 42 -18.78 0.76 8.84
CA VAL A 42 -19.24 1.38 7.59
C VAL A 42 -20.09 0.38 6.85
N GLN A 43 -21.35 0.74 6.58
CA GLN A 43 -22.27 -0.09 5.81
C GLN A 43 -21.86 -0.16 4.34
N MET A 44 -22.11 -1.31 3.71
CA MET A 44 -21.73 -1.55 2.31
C MET A 44 -22.38 -0.54 1.35
N ASP A 45 -23.60 -0.11 1.61
CA ASP A 45 -24.34 0.86 0.77
C ASP A 45 -23.70 2.25 0.72
N ASN A 46 -22.82 2.56 1.69
CA ASN A 46 -22.05 3.81 1.72
C ASN A 46 -20.67 3.68 1.04
N LEU A 47 -20.37 2.53 0.45
CA LEU A 47 -19.13 2.27 -0.25
C LEU A 47 -19.34 2.24 -1.75
N GLU A 48 -18.41 2.86 -2.46
CA GLU A 48 -18.37 2.85 -3.92
C GLU A 48 -16.92 2.69 -4.39
N PRO A 49 -16.68 2.10 -5.57
CA PRO A 49 -15.35 2.07 -6.17
C PRO A 49 -14.81 3.49 -6.36
N LYS A 50 -13.65 3.79 -5.75
CA LYS A 50 -13.03 5.14 -5.85
C LYS A 50 -11.69 5.19 -6.57
N LEU A 51 -10.94 4.11 -6.56
CA LEU A 51 -9.57 4.09 -7.07
C LEU A 51 -9.17 2.67 -7.46
N TRP A 52 -8.63 2.54 -8.66
CA TRP A 52 -7.87 1.39 -9.10
C TRP A 52 -6.39 1.58 -8.78
N ASN A 53 -5.74 0.55 -8.26
CA ASN A 53 -4.32 0.57 -7.94
C ASN A 53 -3.66 -0.68 -8.52
N ASP A 54 -3.01 -0.51 -9.66
CA ASP A 54 -2.37 -1.60 -10.42
C ASP A 54 -0.86 -1.53 -10.24
N TYR A 55 -0.21 -2.70 -10.17
CA TYR A 55 1.24 -2.83 -10.06
C TYR A 55 1.66 -4.25 -10.41
N LEU A 56 2.95 -4.41 -10.73
CA LEU A 56 3.59 -5.72 -10.87
C LEU A 56 4.29 -6.06 -9.55
N ARG A 57 3.97 -7.21 -8.94
CA ARG A 57 4.56 -7.62 -7.67
C ARG A 57 5.54 -8.77 -7.84
N LEU A 58 6.77 -8.54 -7.39
CA LEU A 58 7.73 -9.61 -7.07
C LEU A 58 7.59 -9.98 -5.59
N THR A 59 7.62 -11.27 -5.28
CA THR A 59 7.61 -11.75 -3.89
C THR A 59 8.85 -12.60 -3.64
N LEU A 60 9.66 -12.20 -2.67
CA LEU A 60 10.82 -12.94 -2.18
C LEU A 60 10.48 -13.52 -0.80
N VAL A 61 10.73 -14.82 -0.63
CA VAL A 61 10.47 -15.53 0.63
C VAL A 61 11.81 -16.03 1.17
N GLY A 62 12.15 -15.61 2.38
CA GLY A 62 13.34 -16.08 3.07
C GLY A 62 13.16 -17.54 3.50
N ILE A 63 14.09 -18.39 3.09
CA ILE A 63 14.11 -19.81 3.45
C ILE A 63 14.81 -19.99 4.80
N ALA A 64 15.96 -19.34 4.99
CA ALA A 64 16.77 -19.45 6.21
C ALA A 64 16.29 -18.54 7.35
N GLN A 65 15.63 -17.43 7.03
CA GLN A 65 15.07 -16.49 8.01
C GLN A 65 13.63 -16.16 7.61
N PRO A 66 12.67 -16.11 8.56
CA PRO A 66 11.27 -15.87 8.27
C PRO A 66 11.03 -14.39 7.95
N GLU A 67 11.45 -13.99 6.76
CA GLU A 67 11.13 -12.71 6.12
C GLU A 67 10.41 -12.94 4.79
N ARG A 68 9.45 -12.07 4.47
CA ARG A 68 8.84 -12.01 3.15
C ARG A 68 8.92 -10.58 2.65
N VAL A 69 9.57 -10.40 1.51
CA VAL A 69 9.69 -9.10 0.85
C VAL A 69 8.77 -9.08 -0.36
N THR A 70 7.97 -8.04 -0.50
CA THR A 70 7.22 -7.77 -1.72
C THR A 70 7.73 -6.49 -2.35
N ILE A 71 8.04 -6.53 -3.65
CA ILE A 71 8.48 -5.37 -4.41
C ILE A 71 7.42 -5.09 -5.45
N ASP A 72 6.78 -3.94 -5.33
CA ASP A 72 5.77 -3.48 -6.27
C ASP A 72 6.40 -2.50 -7.25
N LEU A 73 6.25 -2.79 -8.54
CA LEU A 73 6.82 -2.07 -9.67
C LEU A 73 5.70 -1.52 -10.56
N ALA A 74 6.03 -0.54 -11.39
CA ALA A 74 5.12 0.04 -12.38
C ALA A 74 3.76 0.44 -11.77
N LEU A 75 3.80 1.13 -10.62
CA LEU A 75 2.59 1.54 -9.92
C LEU A 75 1.76 2.44 -10.82
N SER A 76 0.45 2.19 -10.86
CA SER A 76 -0.49 3.08 -11.52
C SER A 76 -1.80 3.19 -10.76
N PHE A 77 -2.34 4.39 -10.77
CA PHE A 77 -3.57 4.77 -10.08
C PHE A 77 -4.58 5.21 -11.12
N GLY A 78 -5.78 4.63 -11.07
CA GLY A 78 -6.83 4.88 -12.05
C GLY A 78 -8.14 5.30 -11.39
N ARG A 79 -8.86 6.21 -12.03
CA ARG A 79 -10.24 6.58 -11.71
C ARG A 79 -10.92 6.99 -13.00
N ASP A 80 -12.07 6.42 -13.30
CA ASP A 80 -12.83 6.69 -14.53
C ASP A 80 -11.91 6.55 -15.76
N GLN A 81 -11.77 7.60 -16.58
CA GLN A 81 -10.87 7.62 -17.73
C GLN A 81 -9.45 8.12 -17.41
N THR A 82 -9.20 8.57 -16.17
CA THR A 82 -7.90 9.10 -15.75
C THR A 82 -7.02 7.98 -15.20
N LYS A 83 -5.78 7.89 -15.69
CA LYS A 83 -4.77 6.96 -15.18
C LYS A 83 -3.41 7.64 -15.04
N ILE A 84 -2.84 7.59 -13.85
CA ILE A 84 -1.54 8.16 -13.51
C ILE A 84 -0.56 7.04 -13.18
N ARG A 85 0.69 7.15 -13.66
CA ARG A 85 1.73 6.13 -13.46
C ARG A 85 2.92 6.70 -12.69
N ILE A 86 3.57 5.84 -11.90
CA ILE A 86 4.85 6.10 -11.23
C ILE A 86 5.84 5.01 -11.66
N PRO A 87 6.42 5.08 -12.88
CA PRO A 87 7.18 3.98 -13.44
C PRO A 87 8.57 3.80 -12.82
N THR A 88 9.16 4.86 -12.27
CA THR A 88 10.56 4.90 -11.80
C THR A 88 10.74 4.56 -10.32
N VAL A 89 9.65 4.44 -9.55
CA VAL A 89 9.69 4.16 -8.11
C VAL A 89 9.13 2.78 -7.82
N ALA A 90 9.91 1.99 -7.09
CA ALA A 90 9.48 0.70 -6.55
C ALA A 90 9.08 0.85 -5.07
N ILE A 91 8.03 0.12 -4.66
CA ILE A 91 7.65 0.03 -3.24
C ILE A 91 8.03 -1.35 -2.71
N ALA A 92 9.06 -1.40 -1.87
CA ALA A 92 9.46 -2.62 -1.17
C ALA A 92 8.84 -2.67 0.24
N GLU A 93 8.09 -3.72 0.53
CA GLU A 93 7.51 -3.99 1.85
C GLU A 93 8.13 -5.27 2.42
N VAL A 94 8.64 -5.20 3.66
CA VAL A 94 9.20 -6.34 4.39
C VAL A 94 8.22 -6.78 5.48
N LYS A 95 7.86 -8.05 5.49
CA LYS A 95 7.05 -8.70 6.53
C LYS A 95 7.90 -9.67 7.30
N GLN A 96 7.87 -9.55 8.63
CA GLN A 96 8.59 -10.42 9.57
C GLN A 96 7.61 -10.91 10.64
N ALA A 97 7.84 -12.10 11.19
CA ALA A 97 7.03 -12.64 12.29
C ALA A 97 7.17 -11.79 13.58
N ARG A 98 8.38 -11.28 13.82
CA ARG A 98 8.69 -10.27 14.84
C ARG A 98 9.52 -9.17 14.20
N LEU A 99 9.32 -7.93 14.64
CA LEU A 99 10.17 -6.82 14.20
C LEU A 99 11.62 -7.14 14.57
N SER A 100 12.47 -7.28 13.56
CA SER A 100 13.88 -7.55 13.78
C SER A 100 14.74 -6.72 12.84
N GLN A 101 15.71 -6.01 13.43
CA GLN A 101 16.75 -5.31 12.66
C GLN A 101 17.69 -6.28 11.92
N SER A 102 17.56 -7.60 12.17
CA SER A 102 18.35 -8.64 11.54
C SER A 102 17.83 -9.08 10.16
N SER A 103 16.77 -8.48 9.60
CA SER A 103 16.32 -8.81 8.24
C SER A 103 17.46 -8.56 7.24
N PRO A 104 17.89 -9.59 6.47
CA PRO A 104 18.84 -9.43 5.39
C PRO A 104 18.49 -8.28 4.44
N PHE A 105 17.22 -8.20 4.04
CA PHE A 105 16.75 -7.14 3.15
C PHE A 105 16.87 -5.75 3.79
N ILE A 106 16.38 -5.57 5.03
CA ILE A 106 16.47 -4.27 5.73
C ILE A 106 17.92 -3.83 5.90
N ARG A 107 18.83 -4.74 6.27
CA ARG A 107 20.27 -4.43 6.37
C ARG A 107 20.85 -4.02 5.02
N ALA A 108 20.52 -4.74 3.95
CA ALA A 108 20.99 -4.41 2.61
C ALA A 108 20.54 -2.99 2.18
N MET A 109 19.26 -2.65 2.40
CA MET A 109 18.74 -1.31 2.10
C MET A 109 19.44 -0.23 2.94
N ARG A 110 19.63 -0.45 4.24
CA ARG A 110 20.32 0.51 5.12
C ARG A 110 21.77 0.76 4.70
N ARG A 111 22.50 -0.27 4.25
CA ARG A 111 23.87 -0.11 3.72
C ARG A 111 23.92 0.77 2.47
N GLN A 112 22.84 0.80 1.69
CA GLN A 112 22.67 1.69 0.54
C GLN A 112 22.11 3.07 0.93
N GLY A 113 21.99 3.38 2.23
CA GLY A 113 21.41 4.64 2.71
C GLY A 113 19.89 4.73 2.59
N ILE A 114 19.22 3.66 2.17
CA ILE A 114 17.76 3.63 1.97
C ILE A 114 17.08 3.40 3.33
N ARG A 115 16.24 4.35 3.74
CA ARG A 115 15.48 4.31 4.98
C ARG A 115 14.01 3.99 4.72
N SER A 116 13.39 3.27 5.65
CA SER A 116 11.97 2.93 5.58
C SER A 116 11.11 4.16 5.79
N VAL A 117 10.06 4.31 4.98
CA VAL A 117 9.01 5.32 5.13
C VAL A 117 7.64 4.65 5.18
N ALA A 118 6.68 5.25 5.89
CA ALA A 118 5.31 4.80 5.84
C ALA A 118 4.67 5.24 4.52
N PHE A 119 4.13 4.28 3.76
CA PHE A 119 3.52 4.56 2.46
C PHE A 119 2.22 3.78 2.28
N SER A 120 1.14 4.48 1.93
CA SER A 120 -0.16 3.89 1.58
C SER A 120 -0.44 4.14 0.11
N LYS A 121 -0.54 3.08 -0.68
CA LYS A 121 -0.89 3.17 -2.11
C LYS A 121 -2.25 3.83 -2.33
N TYR A 122 -3.22 3.53 -1.46
CA TYR A 122 -4.54 4.17 -1.53
C TYR A 122 -4.43 5.69 -1.32
N CYS A 123 -3.73 6.13 -0.28
CA CYS A 123 -3.54 7.56 -0.01
C CYS A 123 -2.73 8.25 -1.12
N ALA A 124 -1.76 7.56 -1.72
CA ALA A 124 -1.01 8.06 -2.87
C ALA A 124 -1.92 8.25 -4.10
N GLY A 125 -2.75 7.27 -4.43
CA GLY A 125 -3.71 7.40 -5.52
C GLY A 125 -4.73 8.52 -5.26
N VAL A 126 -5.25 8.65 -4.04
CA VAL A 126 -6.13 9.76 -3.67
C VAL A 126 -5.40 11.10 -3.82
N TYR A 127 -4.17 11.23 -3.34
CA TYR A 127 -3.36 12.45 -3.48
C TYR A 127 -3.18 12.87 -4.94
N MET A 128 -3.02 11.91 -5.85
CA MET A 128 -2.73 12.20 -7.26
C MET A 128 -3.99 12.39 -8.12
N LEU A 129 -5.14 11.84 -7.71
CA LEU A 129 -6.37 11.85 -8.51
C LEU A 129 -7.46 12.79 -7.99
N TYR A 130 -7.31 13.35 -6.78
CA TYR A 130 -8.34 14.15 -6.12
C TYR A 130 -7.76 15.43 -5.51
N ASP A 131 -8.26 16.58 -5.94
CA ASP A 131 -7.83 17.89 -5.43
C ASP A 131 -8.54 18.30 -4.13
N ASN A 132 -9.75 17.78 -3.90
CA ASN A 132 -10.63 18.19 -2.79
C ASN A 132 -10.42 17.37 -1.50
N VAL A 133 -9.25 16.77 -1.32
CA VAL A 133 -8.92 15.98 -0.12
C VAL A 133 -7.73 16.61 0.60
N LYS A 134 -7.80 16.70 1.93
CA LYS A 134 -6.69 17.23 2.74
C LYS A 134 -5.44 16.35 2.61
N THR A 135 -4.38 16.89 2.01
CA THR A 135 -3.16 16.12 1.69
C THR A 135 -1.97 16.38 2.62
N ASN A 136 -2.05 17.32 3.56
CA ASN A 136 -0.89 17.84 4.32
C ASN A 136 -0.03 16.74 4.97
N ASN A 137 -0.66 15.73 5.57
CA ASN A 137 0.04 14.63 6.23
C ASN A 137 0.76 13.69 5.25
N PHE A 138 0.36 13.70 3.98
CA PHE A 138 0.92 12.83 2.93
C PHE A 138 1.90 13.57 2.00
N LYS A 139 1.92 14.91 2.02
CA LYS A 139 2.87 15.74 1.24
C LYS A 139 4.34 15.32 1.42
N PRO A 140 4.86 15.04 2.63
CA PRO A 140 6.27 14.69 2.79
C PRO A 140 6.68 13.43 2.02
N VAL A 141 5.84 12.39 2.03
CA VAL A 141 6.15 11.14 1.34
C VAL A 141 5.98 11.28 -0.18
N MET A 142 5.02 12.08 -0.65
CA MET A 142 4.86 12.34 -2.08
C MET A 142 5.99 13.17 -2.66
N ARG A 143 6.52 14.16 -1.92
CA ARG A 143 7.74 14.87 -2.32
C ARG A 143 8.94 13.95 -2.45
N LEU A 144 9.08 12.96 -1.57
CA LEU A 144 10.13 11.95 -1.72
C LEU A 144 9.94 11.14 -3.01
N VAL A 145 8.71 10.72 -3.30
CA VAL A 145 8.38 10.00 -4.54
C VAL A 145 8.67 10.86 -5.78
N GLU A 146 8.33 12.15 -5.77
CA GLU A 146 8.64 13.09 -6.85
C GLU A 146 10.14 13.20 -7.10
N LYS A 147 10.94 13.39 -6.03
CA LYS A 147 12.41 13.43 -6.11
C LYS A 147 13.00 12.15 -6.68
N LEU A 148 12.58 10.99 -6.17
CA LEU A 148 13.03 9.70 -6.68
C LEU A 148 12.62 9.51 -8.15
N SER A 149 11.44 10.00 -8.52
CA SER A 149 10.94 9.91 -9.90
C SER A 149 11.72 10.79 -10.87
N ALA A 150 12.23 11.94 -10.40
CA ALA A 150 13.13 12.83 -11.12
C ALA A 150 14.59 12.35 -11.16
N GLY A 151 14.90 11.19 -10.57
CA GLY A 151 16.25 10.64 -10.54
C GLY A 151 17.16 11.25 -9.47
N GLU A 152 16.62 12.04 -8.54
CA GLU A 152 17.38 12.55 -7.41
C GLU A 152 17.68 11.42 -6.41
N VAL A 153 18.96 11.14 -6.18
CA VAL A 153 19.39 10.13 -5.21
C VAL A 153 19.07 10.61 -3.80
N HIS A 154 18.11 9.96 -3.15
CA HIS A 154 17.81 10.25 -1.75
C HIS A 154 18.94 9.74 -0.84
N ARG A 155 19.88 10.62 -0.50
CA ARG A 155 20.82 10.43 0.62
C ARG A 155 20.14 11.01 1.86
N ALA A 156 19.77 10.15 2.81
CA ALA A 156 19.00 10.52 3.99
C ALA A 156 19.62 11.73 4.73
N ILE A 157 18.82 12.77 4.95
CA ILE A 157 19.11 13.83 5.92
C ILE A 157 18.99 13.19 7.31
N THR A 158 20.10 13.20 8.04
CA THR A 158 20.15 12.79 9.45
C THR A 158 19.95 14.05 10.29
N ALA A 159 18.98 14.02 11.21
CA ALA A 159 18.97 14.82 12.42
C ALA A 159 18.77 13.86 13.58
#